data_AF-A0A7K1JJP8-F1
#
_entry.id   AF-A0A7K1JJP8-F1
#
_cell.length_a   1.000
_cell.length_b   1.000
_cell.length_c   1.000
_cell.angle_alpha   90.00
_cell.angle_beta   90.00
_cell.angle_gamma   90.00
#
_symmetry.space_group_name_H-M   'P 1'
#
loop_
_entity.id
_entity.type
_entity.pdbx_description
1 polymer ?
#
loop_
_entity_poly.entity_id
_entity_poly.type
_entity_poly.pdbx_seq_one_letter_code
_entity_poly.pdbx_strand_id
1 'polypeptide(L)'
;MTVIEGPTSTIAATVRLVAAVAKSGNVSYAEIVSSIPAASVGPDARDRIDELIETASAAMQTIGGARLAKVVVVLNPADPPMAIRNTVYCLIDGDADRHVIAGDLNTVVTQVSADVPGYRLKQEIQFESVSADNPLHIPEIGSFTGTKVTALIEVATESSGLPT
;
A
#
# COMPACT_ATOMS: atom_id res chain seq x y z
N MET A 1 19.21 8.02 18.80
CA MET A 1 18.04 7.13 18.66
C MET A 1 17.84 6.90 17.17
N THR A 2 18.60 5.94 16.64
CA THR A 2 18.59 5.56 15.23
C THR A 2 17.36 4.66 15.03
N VAL A 3 16.20 5.27 14.82
CA VAL A 3 15.05 4.55 14.28
C VAL A 3 15.31 4.40 12.79
N ILE A 4 14.92 3.26 12.22
CA ILE A 4 15.15 2.83 10.82
C ILE A 4 16.39 1.93 10.70
N GLU A 5 16.35 0.80 11.40
CA GLU A 5 16.68 -0.45 10.72
C GLU A 5 15.64 -0.65 9.60
N GLY A 6 15.96 -0.16 8.40
CA GLY A 6 15.35 -0.55 7.14
C GLY A 6 14.10 0.23 6.68
N PRO A 7 14.08 0.75 5.42
CA PRO A 7 12.84 1.01 4.67
C PRO A 7 11.99 -0.25 4.39
N THR A 8 12.36 -1.38 5.00
CA THR A 8 11.77 -2.71 4.84
C THR A 8 10.47 -2.92 5.62
N SER A 9 10.08 -2.06 6.57
CA SER A 9 8.97 -2.40 7.50
C SER A 9 7.56 -1.99 7.05
N THR A 10 7.39 -0.92 6.27
CA THR A 10 6.04 -0.40 5.89
C THR A 10 5.60 -0.83 4.49
N ILE A 11 6.50 -0.79 3.51
CA ILE A 11 6.20 -1.26 2.14
C ILE A 11 6.03 -2.79 2.12
N ALA A 12 6.84 -3.54 2.88
CA ALA A 12 6.63 -4.99 2.99
C ALA A 12 5.27 -5.31 3.65
N ALA A 13 4.81 -4.50 4.60
CA ALA A 13 3.48 -4.66 5.20
C ALA A 13 2.35 -4.48 4.18
N THR A 14 2.52 -3.57 3.21
CA THR A 14 1.53 -3.38 2.14
C THR A 14 1.43 -4.58 1.18
N VAL A 15 2.47 -5.40 1.03
CA VAL A 15 2.39 -6.67 0.28
C VAL A 15 1.36 -7.62 0.91
N ARG A 16 1.26 -7.64 2.26
CA ARG A 16 0.26 -8.44 2.97
C ARG A 16 -1.17 -7.95 2.72
N LEU A 17 -1.35 -6.65 2.47
CA LEU A 17 -2.66 -6.10 2.08
C LEU A 17 -3.08 -6.55 0.69
N VAL A 18 -2.15 -6.56 -0.27
CA VAL A 18 -2.41 -7.12 -1.62
C VAL A 18 -2.79 -8.60 -1.52
N ALA A 19 -2.04 -9.39 -0.74
CA ALA A 19 -2.35 -10.79 -0.49
C ALA A 19 -3.73 -10.99 0.15
N ALA A 20 -4.16 -10.08 1.02
CA ALA A 20 -5.50 -10.13 1.62
C ALA A 20 -6.60 -9.94 0.57
N VAL A 21 -6.45 -8.97 -0.35
CA VAL A 21 -7.40 -8.78 -1.45
C VAL A 21 -7.42 -10.00 -2.38
N ALA A 22 -6.25 -10.58 -2.67
CA ALA A 22 -6.13 -11.74 -3.56
C ALA A 22 -6.84 -13.01 -3.05
N LYS A 23 -7.19 -13.08 -1.76
CA LYS A 23 -8.06 -14.16 -1.24
C LYS A 23 -9.46 -14.14 -1.85
N SER A 24 -9.95 -12.97 -2.23
CA SER A 24 -11.31 -12.79 -2.74
C SER A 24 -11.42 -12.92 -4.26
N GLY A 25 -10.30 -13.09 -4.98
CA GLY A 25 -10.30 -13.22 -6.44
C GLY A 25 -8.98 -12.79 -7.09
N ASN A 26 -8.97 -12.81 -8.42
CA ASN A 26 -7.80 -12.47 -9.21
C ASN A 26 -7.51 -10.96 -9.15
N VAL A 27 -6.34 -10.58 -8.63
CA VAL A 27 -5.87 -9.19 -8.62
C VAL A 27 -5.10 -8.93 -9.92
N SER A 28 -5.79 -8.35 -10.90
CA SER A 28 -5.21 -8.01 -12.20
C SER A 28 -4.07 -6.99 -12.09
N TYR A 29 -4.19 -6.03 -11.17
CA TYR A 29 -3.18 -4.99 -10.95
C TYR A 29 -3.16 -4.55 -9.50
N ALA A 30 -1.98 -4.32 -8.94
CA ALA A 30 -1.84 -3.66 -7.65
C ALA A 30 -0.81 -2.52 -7.73
N GLU A 31 -1.08 -1.42 -7.02
CA GLU A 31 -0.16 -0.29 -6.94
C GLU A 31 -0.02 0.20 -5.51
N ILE A 32 1.21 0.52 -5.10
CA ILE A 32 1.49 1.19 -3.84
C ILE A 32 2.07 2.58 -4.13
N VAL A 33 1.50 3.60 -3.51
CA VAL A 33 2.10 4.93 -3.44
C VAL A 33 2.52 5.18 -1.99
N SER A 34 3.83 5.19 -1.73
CA SER A 34 4.42 5.42 -0.42
C SER A 34 4.96 6.84 -0.33
N SER A 35 4.40 7.65 0.57
CA SER A 35 4.86 9.00 0.87
C SER A 35 5.58 9.01 2.22
N ILE A 36 6.87 9.34 2.19
CA ILE A 36 7.78 9.25 3.33
C ILE A 36 8.44 10.62 3.56
N PRO A 37 8.65 11.07 4.81
CA PRO A 37 9.42 12.28 5.09
C PRO A 37 10.83 12.20 4.52
N ALA A 38 11.23 13.18 3.71
CA ALA A 38 12.56 13.20 3.11
C ALA A 38 13.67 13.27 4.19
N ALA A 39 13.38 13.87 5.34
CA ALA A 39 14.27 13.96 6.50
C ALA A 39 14.52 12.61 7.18
N SER A 40 13.65 11.61 7.01
CA SER A 40 13.84 10.27 7.56
C SER A 40 14.57 9.32 6.62
N VAL A 41 14.92 9.76 5.40
CA VAL A 41 15.60 8.93 4.39
C VAL A 41 17.02 9.45 4.18
N GLY A 42 17.98 8.77 4.81
CA GLY A 42 19.41 9.06 4.71
C GLY A 42 20.00 8.73 3.32
N PRO A 43 21.24 9.18 3.04
CA PRO A 43 21.89 9.00 1.73
C PRO A 43 21.93 7.55 1.25
N ASP A 44 22.34 6.60 2.09
CA ASP A 44 22.43 5.18 1.73
C ASP A 44 21.07 4.59 1.30
N ALA A 45 19.98 5.04 1.93
CA ALA A 45 18.63 4.61 1.57
C ALA A 45 18.17 5.24 0.25
N ARG A 46 18.64 6.45 -0.08
CA ARG A 46 18.35 7.13 -1.36
C ARG A 46 19.02 6.43 -2.52
N ASP A 47 20.27 6.00 -2.34
CA ASP A 47 21.04 5.27 -3.34
C ASP A 47 20.44 3.90 -3.67
N ARG A 48 19.57 3.37 -2.80
CA ARG A 48 18.88 2.07 -2.94
C ARG A 48 17.39 2.18 -3.23
N ILE A 49 16.88 3.36 -3.59
CA ILE A 49 15.44 3.55 -3.85
C ILE A 49 14.96 2.67 -5.01
N ASP A 50 15.74 2.54 -6.08
CA ASP A 50 15.36 1.72 -7.23
C ASP A 50 15.25 0.24 -6.81
N GLU A 51 16.23 -0.27 -6.05
CA GLU A 51 16.22 -1.64 -5.51
C GLU A 51 14.99 -1.88 -4.61
N LEU A 52 14.62 -0.89 -3.78
CA LEU A 52 13.43 -0.93 -2.94
C LEU A 52 12.14 -1.04 -3.78
N ILE A 53 12.02 -0.22 -4.83
CA ILE A 53 10.85 -0.19 -5.73
C ILE A 53 10.73 -1.51 -6.50
N GLU A 54 11.82 -2.00 -7.08
CA GLU A 54 11.85 -3.23 -7.86
C GLU A 54 11.54 -4.44 -7.00
N THR A 55 12.18 -4.55 -5.84
CA THR A 55 11.96 -5.65 -4.88
C THR A 55 10.52 -5.67 -4.36
N ALA A 56 9.98 -4.50 -4.01
CA ALA A 56 8.60 -4.40 -3.52
C ALA A 56 7.58 -4.74 -4.62
N SER A 57 7.80 -4.26 -5.85
CA SER A 57 6.94 -4.59 -6.99
C SER A 57 6.97 -6.10 -7.29
N ALA A 58 8.15 -6.72 -7.24
CA ALA A 58 8.28 -8.17 -7.40
C ALA A 58 7.62 -8.94 -6.25
N ALA A 59 7.71 -8.47 -5.01
CA ALA A 59 7.05 -9.08 -3.86
C ALA A 59 5.52 -8.97 -3.95
N MET A 60 4.96 -7.86 -4.42
CA MET A 60 3.52 -7.75 -4.67
C MET A 60 3.00 -8.76 -5.70
N GLN A 61 3.81 -9.12 -6.69
CA GLN A 61 3.44 -10.14 -7.68
C GLN A 61 3.58 -11.55 -7.09
N THR A 62 4.75 -11.86 -6.55
CA THR A 62 5.11 -13.22 -6.12
C THR A 62 4.50 -13.63 -4.78
N ILE A 63 4.39 -12.70 -3.83
CA ILE A 63 3.87 -12.93 -2.48
C ILE A 63 2.46 -12.35 -2.35
N GLY A 64 2.24 -11.16 -2.91
CA GLY A 64 0.93 -10.48 -2.89
C GLY A 64 -0.10 -11.11 -3.82
N GLY A 65 0.32 -11.84 -4.86
CA GLY A 65 -0.57 -12.50 -5.82
C GLY A 65 -1.15 -11.60 -6.89
N ALA A 66 -0.64 -10.36 -7.07
CA ALA A 66 -1.06 -9.50 -8.17
C ALA A 66 -0.43 -9.96 -9.49
N ARG A 67 -1.19 -9.91 -10.60
CA ARG A 67 -0.65 -10.24 -11.93
C ARG A 67 0.38 -9.22 -12.42
N LEU A 68 0.15 -7.94 -12.13
CA LEU A 68 1.07 -6.85 -12.40
C LEU A 68 1.11 -5.94 -11.17
N ALA A 69 2.28 -5.41 -10.86
CA ALA A 69 2.44 -4.53 -9.70
C ALA A 69 3.30 -3.32 -10.01
N LYS A 70 2.99 -2.21 -9.34
CA LYS A 70 3.77 -0.97 -9.40
C LYS A 70 3.98 -0.40 -8.00
N VAL A 71 5.18 0.13 -7.76
CA VAL A 71 5.50 0.87 -6.53
C VAL A 71 5.99 2.26 -6.91
N VAL A 72 5.44 3.27 -6.23
CA VAL A 72 5.84 4.67 -6.34
C VAL A 72 6.27 5.15 -4.96
N VAL A 73 7.47 5.71 -4.87
CA VAL A 73 8.00 6.31 -3.64
C VAL A 73 8.10 7.81 -3.80
N VAL A 74 7.53 8.56 -2.86
CA VAL A 74 7.55 10.02 -2.81
C VAL A 74 8.27 10.46 -1.54
N LEU A 75 9.38 11.16 -1.71
CA LEU A 75 10.10 11.81 -0.61
C LEU A 75 9.56 13.23 -0.41
N ASN A 76 8.91 13.49 0.72
CA ASN A 76 8.27 14.77 1.01
C ASN A 76 9.13 15.62 1.96
N PRO A 77 9.61 16.82 1.55
CA PRO A 77 10.47 17.68 2.36
C PRO A 77 9.72 18.60 3.35
N ALA A 78 8.43 18.38 3.60
CA ALA A 78 7.63 19.22 4.50
C ALA A 78 8.22 19.31 5.93
N ASP A 79 8.05 20.49 6.54
CA ASP A 79 8.40 20.80 7.93
C ASP A 79 7.18 21.47 8.61
N PRO A 80 6.61 20.92 9.71
CA PRO A 80 7.05 19.71 10.41
C PRO A 80 6.91 18.44 9.54
N PRO A 81 7.76 17.41 9.76
CA PRO A 81 7.68 16.16 9.01
C PRO A 81 6.29 15.53 9.06
N MET A 82 5.78 15.12 7.91
CA MET A 82 4.50 14.43 7.83
C MET A 82 4.57 13.01 8.42
N ALA A 83 3.43 12.44 8.82
CA ALA A 83 3.35 11.00 9.05
C ALA A 83 3.57 10.21 7.74
N ILE A 84 4.14 9.01 7.82
CA ILE A 84 4.28 8.11 6.67
C ILE A 84 2.89 7.70 6.21
N ARG A 85 2.63 7.77 4.89
CA ARG A 85 1.38 7.30 4.29
C ARG A 85 1.67 6.31 3.19
N ASN A 86 0.89 5.23 3.15
CA ASN A 86 0.89 4.29 2.03
C ASN A 86 -0.53 4.21 1.49
N THR A 87 -0.71 4.43 0.20
CA THR A 87 -1.98 4.14 -0.48
C THR A 87 -1.79 2.87 -1.28
N VAL A 88 -2.65 1.87 -1.02
CA VAL A 88 -2.65 0.60 -1.74
C VAL A 88 -3.88 0.55 -2.62
N TYR A 89 -3.67 0.40 -3.92
CA TYR A 89 -4.70 0.15 -4.91
C TYR A 89 -4.64 -1.32 -5.35
N CYS A 90 -5.80 -1.96 -5.45
CA CYS A 90 -5.93 -3.29 -6.05
C CYS A 90 -7.11 -3.28 -7.02
N LEU A 91 -6.88 -3.79 -8.23
CA LEU A 91 -7.91 -4.03 -9.23
C LEU A 91 -8.21 -5.52 -9.26
N ILE A 92 -9.34 -5.89 -8.66
CA ILE A 92 -9.81 -7.27 -8.55
C ILE A 92 -10.89 -7.52 -9.60
N ASP A 93 -10.79 -8.64 -10.31
CA ASP A 93 -11.72 -8.99 -11.38
C ASP A 93 -13.15 -9.17 -10.84
N GLY A 94 -14.13 -8.66 -11.57
CA GLY A 94 -15.56 -8.85 -11.26
C GLY A 94 -16.09 -8.05 -10.05
N ASP A 95 -17.27 -8.44 -9.58
CA ASP A 95 -17.93 -7.85 -8.42
C ASP A 95 -17.55 -8.64 -7.16
N ALA A 96 -16.43 -8.25 -6.55
CA ALA A 96 -15.89 -8.95 -5.39
C ALA A 96 -16.62 -8.52 -4.11
N ASP A 97 -16.79 -9.47 -3.17
CA ASP A 97 -17.50 -9.19 -1.92
C ASP A 97 -16.72 -8.19 -1.05
N ARG A 98 -17.23 -6.96 -1.01
CA ARG A 98 -16.65 -5.83 -0.29
C ARG A 98 -16.55 -6.08 1.21
N HIS A 99 -17.50 -6.81 1.80
CA HIS A 99 -17.51 -7.08 3.24
C HIS A 99 -16.40 -8.07 3.59
N VAL A 100 -16.21 -9.10 2.77
CA VAL A 100 -15.12 -10.08 2.93
C VAL A 100 -13.77 -9.37 2.80
N ILE A 101 -13.56 -8.60 1.73
CA ILE A 101 -12.31 -7.86 1.50
C ILE A 101 -12.03 -6.89 2.64
N ALA A 102 -13.04 -6.14 3.09
CA ALA A 102 -12.88 -5.22 4.20
C ALA A 102 -12.50 -5.94 5.50
N GLY A 103 -13.12 -7.08 5.80
CA GLY A 103 -12.79 -7.89 6.97
C GLY A 103 -11.36 -8.44 6.94
N ASP A 104 -10.93 -8.95 5.78
CA ASP A 104 -9.58 -9.48 5.56
C ASP A 104 -8.52 -8.38 5.69
N LEU A 105 -8.75 -7.21 5.09
CA LEU A 105 -7.84 -6.07 5.20
C LEU A 105 -7.76 -5.54 6.63
N ASN A 106 -8.88 -5.39 7.35
CA ASN A 106 -8.87 -4.98 8.75
C ASN A 106 -8.10 -5.97 9.65
N THR A 107 -8.24 -7.27 9.37
CA THR A 107 -7.47 -8.32 10.06
C THR A 107 -5.98 -8.15 9.83
N VAL A 108 -5.54 -7.94 8.59
CA VAL A 108 -4.13 -7.72 8.27
C VAL A 108 -3.61 -6.43 8.87
N VAL A 109 -4.38 -5.34 8.82
CA VAL A 109 -3.98 -4.07 9.46
C VAL A 109 -3.76 -4.30 10.96
N THR A 110 -4.69 -4.95 11.65
CA THR A 110 -4.57 -5.26 13.08
C THR A 110 -3.33 -6.10 13.40
N GLN A 111 -3.02 -7.11 12.57
CA GLN A 111 -1.82 -7.93 12.73
C GLN A 111 -0.55 -7.11 12.54
N VAL A 112 -0.49 -6.26 11.51
CA VAL A 112 0.67 -5.40 11.26
C VAL A 112 0.85 -4.37 12.37
N SER A 113 -0.24 -3.80 12.90
CA SER A 113 -0.19 -2.84 14.01
C SER A 113 0.45 -3.41 15.28
N ALA A 114 0.44 -4.73 15.46
CA ALA A 114 1.11 -5.39 16.60
C ALA A 114 2.64 -5.34 16.48
N ASP A 115 3.16 -5.39 15.25
CA ASP A 115 4.61 -5.37 14.96
C ASP A 115 5.12 -3.95 14.65
N VAL A 116 4.24 -3.08 14.12
CA VAL A 116 4.55 -1.72 13.68
C VAL A 116 3.63 -0.73 14.40
N PRO A 117 4.06 -0.18 15.55
CA PRO A 117 3.29 0.81 16.29
C PRO A 117 2.87 2.00 15.41
N GLY A 118 1.62 2.43 15.56
CA GLY A 118 1.06 3.55 14.81
C GLY A 118 0.57 3.21 13.40
N TYR A 119 0.80 1.99 12.90
CA TYR A 119 0.23 1.51 11.64
C TYR A 119 -1.29 1.39 11.76
N ARG A 120 -2.06 2.08 10.92
CA ARG A 120 -3.53 2.05 10.93
C ARG A 120 -4.13 2.42 9.57
N LEU A 121 -5.40 2.12 9.39
CA LEU A 121 -6.21 2.74 8.35
C LEU A 121 -6.40 4.23 8.67
N LYS A 122 -6.12 5.09 7.69
CA LYS A 122 -6.39 6.53 7.76
C LYS A 122 -7.86 6.85 7.50
N GLN A 123 -8.49 6.04 6.65
CA GLN A 123 -9.88 6.14 6.23
C GLN A 123 -10.44 4.73 6.07
N GLU A 124 -11.76 4.61 6.04
CA GLU A 124 -12.42 3.37 5.63
C GLU A 124 -11.95 2.92 4.25
N ILE A 125 -11.93 1.60 4.03
CA ILE A 125 -11.53 1.01 2.75
C ILE A 125 -12.53 1.44 1.69
N GLN A 126 -12.02 1.98 0.58
CA GLN A 126 -12.86 2.49 -0.49
C GLN A 126 -13.01 1.44 -1.59
N PHE A 127 -14.21 1.35 -2.15
CA PHE A 127 -14.55 0.44 -3.23
C PHE A 127 -15.19 1.21 -4.38
N GLU A 128 -14.68 0.99 -5.59
CA GLU A 128 -15.19 1.60 -6.82
C GLU A 128 -15.43 0.50 -7.86
N SER A 129 -16.62 0.47 -8.45
CA SER A 129 -16.94 -0.48 -9.53
C SER A 129 -16.47 0.08 -10.86
N VAL A 130 -15.72 -0.73 -11.61
CA VAL A 130 -15.26 -0.45 -12.97
C VAL A 130 -16.11 -1.27 -13.94
N SER A 131 -17.04 -0.61 -14.62
CA SER A 131 -18.01 -1.26 -15.51
C SER A 131 -17.48 -1.45 -16.93
N ALA A 132 -18.13 -2.31 -17.70
CA ALA A 132 -17.83 -2.51 -19.12
C ALA A 132 -18.14 -1.28 -19.99
N ASP A 133 -19.02 -0.39 -19.54
CA ASP A 133 -19.36 0.85 -20.26
C ASP A 133 -18.25 1.91 -20.16
N ASN A 134 -17.43 1.84 -19.10
CA ASN A 134 -16.29 2.72 -18.89
C ASN A 134 -15.11 1.94 -18.28
N PRO A 135 -14.48 1.05 -19.06
CA PRO A 135 -13.41 0.20 -18.55
C PRO A 135 -12.13 1.00 -18.35
N LEU A 136 -11.30 0.55 -17.41
CA LEU A 136 -9.96 1.11 -17.25
C LEU A 136 -9.02 0.49 -18.29
N HIS A 137 -8.22 1.31 -18.97
CA HIS A 137 -7.13 0.81 -19.78
C HIS A 137 -5.82 0.84 -18.99
N ILE A 138 -5.22 -0.33 -18.81
CA ILE A 138 -3.95 -0.47 -18.11
C ILE A 138 -2.93 -0.98 -19.13
N PRO A 139 -1.81 -0.26 -19.34
CA PRO A 139 -0.72 -0.75 -20.19
C PRO A 139 -0.30 -2.17 -19.77
N GLU A 140 0.05 -3.02 -20.74
CA GLU A 140 0.47 -4.43 -20.54
C GLU A 140 -0.64 -5.39 -20.07
N ILE A 141 -1.78 -4.88 -19.62
CA ILE A 141 -2.96 -5.65 -19.24
C ILE A 141 -4.06 -5.57 -20.29
N GLY A 142 -4.30 -4.38 -20.83
CA GLY A 142 -5.43 -4.08 -21.69
C GLY A 142 -6.62 -3.49 -20.91
N SER A 143 -7.82 -3.80 -21.39
CA SER A 143 -9.07 -3.33 -20.79
C SER A 143 -9.38 -4.09 -19.50
N PHE A 144 -9.71 -3.39 -18.42
CA PHE A 144 -10.07 -3.95 -17.12
C PHE A 144 -11.50 -3.54 -16.72
N THR A 145 -12.23 -4.52 -16.18
CA THR A 145 -13.54 -4.36 -15.54
C THR A 145 -13.56 -5.17 -14.26
N GLY A 146 -14.14 -4.63 -13.19
CA GLY A 146 -14.17 -5.29 -11.90
C GLY A 146 -14.34 -4.31 -10.76
N THR A 147 -13.64 -4.55 -9.66
CA THR A 147 -13.68 -3.70 -8.48
C THR A 147 -12.30 -3.13 -8.18
N LYS A 148 -12.24 -1.82 -7.95
CA LYS A 148 -11.05 -1.15 -7.42
C LYS A 148 -11.19 -1.00 -5.91
N VAL A 149 -10.22 -1.55 -5.20
CA VAL A 149 -10.09 -1.46 -3.74
C VAL A 149 -8.99 -0.45 -3.43
N THR A 150 -9.26 0.48 -2.52
CA THR A 150 -8.26 1.44 -2.05
C THR A 150 -8.15 1.38 -0.53
N ALA A 151 -6.96 1.06 -0.03
CA ALA A 151 -6.63 1.14 1.40
C ALA A 151 -5.65 2.30 1.64
N LEU A 152 -6.03 3.24 2.50
CA LEU A 152 -5.19 4.36 2.90
C LEU A 152 -4.61 4.06 4.28
N ILE A 153 -3.30 3.88 4.34
CA ILE A 153 -2.55 3.53 5.54
C ILE A 153 -1.77 4.75 6.03
N GLU A 154 -1.79 4.97 7.34
CA GLU A 154 -0.94 5.94 8.03
C GLU A 154 -0.11 5.19 9.08
N VAL A 155 1.18 5.52 9.17
CA VAL A 155 2.02 5.12 10.30
C VAL A 155 2.29 6.36 11.11
N ALA A 156 1.50 6.53 12.17
CA ALA A 156 1.64 7.68 13.04
C ALA A 156 2.92 7.56 13.86
N THR A 157 3.76 8.58 13.78
CA THR A 157 4.83 8.79 14.74
C THR A 157 4.18 9.14 16.08
N GLU A 158 4.55 8.46 17.18
CA GLU A 158 4.16 8.93 18.51
C GLU A 158 4.64 10.37 18.67
N SER A 159 3.70 11.33 18.74
CA SER A 159 4.07 12.67 19.14
C SER A 159 4.37 12.59 20.63
N SER A 160 5.54 13.06 21.01
CA SER A 160 5.81 13.42 22.40
C SER A 160 4.93 14.64 22.75
N GLY A 161 3.64 14.40 23.03
CA GLY A 161 2.76 15.31 23.74
C GLY A 161 2.24 16.54 23.00
N LEU A 162 2.18 16.56 21.66
CA LEU A 162 1.50 17.62 20.92
C LEU A 162 0.24 17.08 20.20
N PRO A 163 -0.92 17.74 20.35
CA PRO A 163 -2.17 17.26 19.74
C PRO A 163 -2.10 17.39 18.21
N THR A 164 -2.49 16.31 17.54
CA THR A 164 -2.82 16.27 16.11
C THR A 164 -4.26 16.67 15.86
#